data_AF-A0A1M6JS29-F1
#
_entry.id   AF-A0A1M6JS29-F1
#
_cell.length_a   1.000
_cell.length_b   1.000
_cell.length_c   1.000
_cell.angle_alpha   90.00
_cell.angle_beta   90.00
_cell.angle_gamma   90.00
#
_symmetry.space_group_name_H-M   'P 1'
#
loop_
_entity.id
_entity.type
_entity.pdbx_description
1 polymer ?
#
loop_
_entity_poly.entity_id
_entity_poly.type
_entity_poly.pdbx_seq_one_letter_code
_entity_poly.pdbx_strand_id
1 'polypeptide(L)'
;MHFQMFIFGSAFYIIHLMKSNKQLSNIALIIGLLILLVTTGCQKQKEAISDPVKTTEEIVEKPSVKSIKEKLEKQGYQLFDYVDQETGDTTIMQQYFIAFLKRGPNRSQTKEVADSLQKLHLQHLGRMYKEGYADISGPFGDDGDIRGITIYNTPTQKMADSLANMDPMVKAGRLVIEIHPWWAAKGFPLR
;
A
#
# COMPACT_ATOMS: atom_id res chain seq x y z
N MET A 1 -14.48 -36.53 -11.65
CA MET A 1 -15.41 -37.21 -10.74
C MET A 1 -15.05 -36.84 -9.31
N HIS A 2 -16.05 -36.33 -8.59
CA HIS A 2 -16.19 -36.25 -7.13
C HIS A 2 -15.26 -35.37 -6.28
N PHE A 3 -15.80 -34.17 -6.04
CA PHE A 3 -15.90 -33.48 -4.76
C PHE A 3 -16.18 -34.41 -3.55
N GLN A 4 -15.73 -33.94 -2.38
CA GLN A 4 -16.38 -34.05 -1.04
C GLN A 4 -15.60 -34.83 0.03
N MET A 5 -14.87 -34.12 0.90
CA MET A 5 -14.77 -34.42 2.34
C MET A 5 -14.13 -33.24 3.09
N PHE A 6 -14.79 -32.77 4.16
CA PHE A 6 -14.28 -32.11 5.38
C PHE A 6 -15.31 -31.13 5.96
N ILE A 7 -16.33 -31.66 6.63
CA ILE A 7 -17.01 -31.02 7.76
C ILE A 7 -17.19 -32.12 8.79
N PHE A 8 -16.48 -32.08 9.91
CA PHE A 8 -16.87 -32.59 11.24
C PHE A 8 -15.73 -32.29 12.22
N GLY A 9 -15.85 -31.19 12.97
CA GLY A 9 -14.82 -30.80 13.93
C GLY A 9 -15.08 -29.47 14.64
N SER A 10 -16.28 -29.24 15.18
CA SER A 10 -16.53 -28.07 16.04
C SER A 10 -17.64 -28.21 17.08
N ALA A 11 -18.20 -29.41 17.29
CA ALA A 11 -19.31 -29.61 18.22
C ALA A 11 -18.90 -30.06 19.65
N PHE A 12 -17.62 -30.36 19.90
CA PHE A 12 -17.18 -30.86 21.22
C PHE A 12 -16.58 -29.80 22.16
N TYR A 13 -16.42 -28.56 21.72
CA TYR A 13 -15.82 -27.50 22.56
C TYR A 13 -16.86 -26.71 23.39
N ILE A 14 -18.15 -26.85 23.11
CA ILE A 14 -19.19 -26.05 23.79
C ILE A 14 -19.71 -26.71 25.07
N ILE A 15 -19.55 -28.04 25.23
CA ILE A 15 -20.05 -28.74 26.42
C ILE A 15 -19.10 -28.62 27.63
N HIS A 16 -17.84 -28.22 27.43
CA HIS A 16 -16.89 -28.05 28.54
C HIS A 16 -16.92 -26.67 29.21
N LEU A 17 -17.73 -25.72 28.70
CA LEU A 17 -17.84 -24.37 29.27
C LEU A 17 -19.04 -24.17 30.22
N MET A 18 -19.70 -25.24 30.67
CA MET A 18 -20.81 -25.18 31.63
C MET A 18 -20.46 -25.65 33.05
N LYS A 19 -19.22 -25.40 33.51
CA LYS A 19 -18.78 -25.76 34.88
C LYS A 19 -18.06 -24.65 35.66
N SER A 20 -18.44 -23.39 35.46
CA SER A 20 -18.02 -22.28 36.34
C SER A 20 -19.20 -21.35 36.67
N ASN A 21 -20.06 -21.83 37.57
CA ASN A 21 -21.39 -21.30 37.84
C ASN A 21 -21.44 -20.37 39.07
N LYS A 22 -20.58 -19.33 39.11
CA LYS A 22 -20.64 -18.28 40.16
C LYS A 22 -20.30 -16.85 39.70
N GLN A 23 -19.80 -16.64 38.49
CA GLN A 23 -19.53 -15.30 37.92
C GLN A 23 -20.64 -14.79 36.98
N LEU A 24 -21.59 -15.65 36.60
CA LEU A 24 -22.68 -15.31 35.68
C LEU A 24 -23.89 -14.66 36.36
N SER A 25 -24.03 -14.76 37.69
CA SER A 25 -25.17 -14.16 38.42
C SER A 25 -25.12 -12.63 38.48
N ASN A 26 -23.93 -12.03 38.40
CA ASN A 26 -23.75 -10.58 38.50
C ASN A 26 -23.82 -9.86 37.15
N ILE A 27 -23.66 -10.59 36.04
CA ILE A 27 -23.74 -10.02 34.68
C ILE A 27 -25.20 -9.95 34.21
N ALA A 28 -26.05 -10.90 34.61
CA ALA A 28 -27.49 -10.86 34.32
C ALA A 28 -28.23 -9.73 35.06
N LEU A 29 -27.73 -9.27 36.22
CA LEU A 29 -28.32 -8.17 36.97
C LEU A 29 -28.03 -6.79 36.34
N ILE A 30 -26.89 -6.65 35.64
CA ILE A 30 -26.46 -5.37 35.04
C ILE A 30 -27.10 -5.14 33.67
N ILE A 31 -27.37 -6.22 32.91
CA ILE A 31 -28.06 -6.13 31.62
C ILE A 31 -29.56 -5.84 31.79
N GLY A 32 -30.16 -6.26 32.91
CA GLY A 32 -31.55 -5.96 33.25
C GLY A 32 -31.83 -4.50 33.65
N LEU A 33 -30.81 -3.72 34.03
CA LEU A 33 -30.99 -2.32 34.47
C LEU A 33 -30.87 -1.30 33.33
N LEU A 34 -30.31 -1.67 32.18
CA LEU A 34 -30.12 -0.74 31.05
C LEU A 34 -31.27 -0.74 30.02
N ILE A 35 -32.19 -1.70 30.10
CA ILE A 35 -33.33 -1.84 29.17
C ILE A 35 -34.59 -1.11 29.69
N LEU A 36 -34.57 -0.60 30.93
CA LEU A 36 -35.70 0.08 31.59
C LEU A 36 -35.67 1.63 31.50
N LEU A 37 -35.01 2.20 30.50
CA LEU A 37 -34.93 3.67 30.30
C LEU A 37 -35.36 4.14 28.91
N VAL A 38 -36.04 3.29 28.14
CA VAL A 38 -36.68 3.67 26.87
C VAL A 38 -38.16 3.31 26.94
N THR A 39 -38.96 4.21 27.51
CA THR A 39 -40.34 4.52 27.06
C THR A 39 -40.99 5.49 28.06
N THR A 40 -41.05 6.78 27.73
CA THR A 40 -42.20 7.68 27.97
C THR A 40 -41.85 9.09 27.47
N GLY A 41 -42.64 9.66 26.56
CA GLY A 41 -42.60 11.11 26.31
C GLY A 41 -43.10 11.55 24.92
N CYS A 42 -44.34 12.05 24.87
CA CYS A 42 -45.16 12.39 23.70
C CYS A 42 -44.74 13.61 22.83
N GLN A 43 -45.17 13.53 21.57
CA GLN A 43 -45.82 14.51 20.66
C GLN A 43 -45.50 16.03 20.69
N LYS A 44 -45.03 16.48 19.51
CA LYS A 44 -45.53 17.59 18.64
C LYS A 44 -45.71 19.01 19.22
N GLN A 45 -44.88 19.95 18.74
CA GLN A 45 -45.29 21.29 18.31
C GLN A 45 -44.41 21.77 17.14
N LYS A 46 -45.05 22.30 16.09
CA LYS A 46 -44.42 23.06 14.99
C LYS A 46 -44.51 24.54 15.34
N GLU A 47 -43.45 25.30 15.10
CA GLU A 47 -43.47 26.65 14.51
C GLU A 47 -42.03 27.08 14.15
N ALA A 48 -41.91 28.11 13.31
CA ALA A 48 -40.90 28.23 12.27
C ALA A 48 -39.89 29.38 12.47
N ILE A 49 -38.84 29.36 11.61
CA ILE A 49 -38.06 30.48 11.02
C ILE A 49 -36.62 30.75 11.54
N SER A 50 -35.71 30.78 10.54
CA SER A 50 -34.37 31.41 10.39
C SER A 50 -33.25 30.97 11.36
N ASP A 51 -32.10 30.42 10.95
CA ASP A 51 -31.21 30.73 9.81
C ASP A 51 -30.37 29.49 9.38
N PRO A 52 -29.81 29.46 8.15
CA PRO A 52 -28.98 28.35 7.70
C PRO A 52 -27.60 28.41 8.38
N VAL A 53 -27.36 27.47 9.30
CA VAL A 53 -26.04 27.19 9.84
C VAL A 53 -25.11 26.80 8.69
N LYS A 54 -24.15 27.68 8.40
CA LYS A 54 -22.97 27.42 7.58
C LYS A 54 -22.31 26.12 8.05
N THR A 55 -22.40 25.09 7.22
CA THR A 55 -21.47 23.97 7.22
C THR A 55 -20.06 24.55 7.10
N THR A 56 -19.33 24.54 8.21
CA THR A 56 -17.89 24.77 8.16
C THR A 56 -17.28 23.45 7.71
N GLU A 57 -17.15 23.30 6.39
CA GLU A 57 -16.26 22.30 5.81
C GLU A 57 -14.84 22.62 6.27
N GLU A 58 -14.27 21.70 7.02
CA GLU A 58 -12.86 21.68 7.38
C GLU A 58 -12.06 21.42 6.09
N ILE A 59 -11.58 22.51 5.47
CA ILE A 59 -10.75 22.44 4.26
C ILE A 59 -9.38 21.89 4.68
N VAL A 60 -9.18 20.59 4.49
CA VAL A 60 -7.84 20.00 4.46
C VAL A 60 -7.14 20.55 3.22
N GLU A 61 -6.27 21.54 3.42
CA GLU A 61 -5.54 22.24 2.37
C GLU A 61 -4.59 21.25 1.66
N LYS A 62 -5.01 20.75 0.50
CA LYS A 62 -4.17 19.98 -0.41
C LYS A 62 -2.96 20.87 -0.78
N PRO A 63 -1.71 20.46 -0.54
CA PRO A 63 -0.56 21.29 -0.85
C PRO A 63 -0.63 21.70 -2.32
N SER A 64 -0.57 23.01 -2.58
CA SER A 64 -0.68 23.54 -3.94
C SER A 64 0.42 22.93 -4.81
N VAL A 65 0.11 22.65 -6.07
CA VAL A 65 1.03 22.02 -7.05
C VAL A 65 2.40 22.72 -7.07
N LYS A 66 2.40 24.05 -6.91
CA LYS A 66 3.61 24.88 -6.77
C LYS A 66 4.47 24.49 -5.57
N SER A 67 3.88 24.33 -4.38
CA SER A 67 4.63 23.95 -3.18
C SER A 67 5.26 22.56 -3.27
N ILE A 68 4.59 21.62 -3.95
CA ILE A 68 5.11 20.27 -4.18
C ILE A 68 6.33 20.33 -5.12
N LYS A 69 6.20 21.10 -6.22
CA LYS A 69 7.27 21.28 -7.19
C LYS A 69 8.52 21.89 -6.55
N GLU A 70 8.37 22.99 -5.83
CA GLU A 70 9.48 23.66 -5.13
C GLU A 70 10.19 22.73 -4.13
N LYS A 71 9.41 21.92 -3.39
CA LYS A 71 9.97 20.92 -2.47
C LYS A 71 10.80 19.85 -3.21
N LEU A 72 10.26 19.30 -4.30
CA LEU A 72 10.92 18.26 -5.08
C LEU A 72 12.18 18.78 -5.77
N GLU A 73 12.15 19.99 -6.33
CA GLU A 73 13.33 20.66 -6.91
C GLU A 73 14.42 20.85 -5.86
N LYS A 74 14.06 21.30 -4.66
CA LYS A 74 14.99 21.43 -3.53
C LYS A 74 15.59 20.08 -3.10
N GLN A 75 14.86 18.99 -3.28
CA GLN A 75 15.35 17.63 -3.04
C GLN A 75 16.20 17.08 -4.20
N GLY A 76 16.35 17.83 -5.29
CA GLY A 76 17.18 17.48 -6.44
C GLY A 76 16.47 16.67 -7.52
N TYR A 77 15.13 16.56 -7.46
CA TYR A 77 14.37 15.87 -8.51
C TYR A 77 14.31 16.72 -9.79
N GLN A 78 14.36 16.04 -10.94
CA GLN A 78 14.13 16.68 -12.24
C GLN A 78 12.64 16.65 -12.57
N LEU A 79 12.09 17.82 -12.90
CA LEU A 79 10.67 18.04 -13.14
C LEU A 79 10.45 18.91 -14.39
N PHE A 80 9.32 18.75 -15.05
CA PHE A 80 8.79 19.73 -15.99
C PHE A 80 7.26 19.72 -15.96
N ASP A 81 6.63 20.76 -16.50
CA ASP A 81 5.18 20.88 -16.57
C ASP A 81 4.68 20.38 -17.93
N TYR A 82 3.68 19.50 -17.92
CA TYR A 82 2.92 19.11 -19.10
C TYR A 82 1.55 19.77 -19.04
N VAL A 83 1.17 20.48 -20.10
CA VAL A 83 -0.14 21.16 -20.20
C VAL A 83 -1.00 20.38 -21.19
N ASP A 84 -2.15 19.91 -20.72
CA ASP A 84 -3.16 19.33 -21.60
C ASP A 84 -3.74 20.42 -22.51
N GLN A 85 -3.70 20.21 -23.82
CA GLN A 85 -4.12 21.22 -24.80
C GLN A 85 -5.65 21.41 -24.84
N GLU A 86 -6.42 20.40 -24.44
CA GLU A 86 -7.88 20.44 -24.48
C GLU A 86 -8.44 21.03 -23.18
N THR A 87 -7.92 20.62 -22.03
CA THR A 87 -8.43 21.05 -20.73
C THR A 87 -7.69 22.27 -20.16
N GLY A 88 -6.46 22.52 -20.60
CA GLY A 88 -5.57 23.51 -20.00
C GLY A 88 -4.97 23.08 -18.67
N ASP A 89 -5.23 21.85 -18.21
CA ASP A 89 -4.73 21.35 -16.94
C ASP A 89 -3.21 21.14 -16.99
N THR A 90 -2.53 21.54 -15.91
CA THR A 90 -1.09 21.35 -15.77
C THR A 90 -0.77 20.16 -14.87
N THR A 91 0.05 19.24 -15.39
CA THR A 91 0.55 18.06 -14.68
C THR A 91 2.07 18.16 -14.49
N ILE A 92 2.56 17.89 -13.29
CA ILE A 92 4.00 17.76 -13.03
C ILE A 92 4.48 16.41 -13.59
N MET A 93 5.41 16.45 -14.53
CA MET A 93 6.19 15.31 -14.97
C MET A 93 7.46 15.23 -14.13
N GLN A 94 7.71 14.08 -13.52
CA GLN A 94 8.91 13.80 -12.74
C GLN A 94 9.76 12.74 -13.43
N GLN A 95 11.08 12.89 -13.37
CA GLN A 95 11.99 11.82 -13.76
C GLN A 95 12.11 10.80 -12.63
N TYR A 96 11.83 9.55 -12.98
CA TYR A 96 12.07 8.35 -12.20
C TYR A 96 13.16 7.53 -12.90
N PHE A 97 13.52 6.39 -12.30
CA PHE A 97 14.47 5.45 -12.89
C PHE A 97 13.84 4.06 -12.93
N ILE A 98 13.62 3.52 -14.13
CA ILE A 98 13.21 2.13 -14.29
C ILE A 98 14.45 1.27 -14.24
N ALA A 99 14.51 0.36 -13.27
CA ALA A 99 15.47 -0.73 -13.23
C ALA A 99 14.83 -1.98 -13.84
N PHE A 100 15.41 -2.49 -14.92
CA PHE A 100 15.13 -3.82 -15.44
C PHE A 100 15.99 -4.84 -14.69
N LEU A 101 15.32 -5.81 -14.09
CA LEU A 101 15.96 -6.90 -13.34
C LEU A 101 16.19 -8.05 -14.30
N LYS A 102 17.37 -8.10 -14.93
CA LYS A 102 17.71 -9.10 -15.94
C LYS A 102 18.23 -10.37 -15.29
N ARG A 103 18.03 -11.50 -15.98
CA ARG A 103 18.59 -12.80 -15.62
C ARG A 103 20.11 -12.69 -15.50
N GLY A 104 20.64 -13.03 -14.32
CA GLY A 104 22.07 -13.06 -14.07
C GLY A 104 22.71 -14.42 -14.41
N PRO A 105 24.05 -14.47 -14.50
CA PRO A 105 24.79 -15.67 -14.89
C PRO A 105 24.82 -16.75 -13.80
N ASN A 106 24.65 -16.38 -12.52
CA ASN A 106 24.82 -17.31 -11.40
C ASN A 106 23.46 -17.86 -10.94
N ARG A 107 22.99 -18.96 -11.54
CA ARG A 107 21.65 -19.51 -11.24
C ARG A 107 21.61 -21.00 -10.87
N SER A 108 22.76 -21.65 -10.74
CA SER A 108 22.90 -23.09 -10.44
C SER A 108 22.82 -23.44 -8.94
N GLN A 109 22.33 -22.54 -8.09
CA GLN A 109 22.20 -22.80 -6.65
C GLN A 109 21.09 -23.82 -6.36
N THR A 110 21.18 -24.49 -5.21
CA THR A 110 20.11 -25.41 -4.75
C THR A 110 18.80 -24.64 -4.53
N LYS A 111 17.69 -25.38 -4.47
CA LYS A 111 16.37 -24.80 -4.22
C LYS A 111 16.33 -24.00 -2.92
N GLU A 112 16.94 -24.51 -1.86
CA GLU A 112 16.96 -23.87 -0.54
C GLU A 112 17.68 -22.52 -0.58
N VAL A 113 18.80 -22.43 -1.30
CA VAL A 113 19.54 -21.19 -1.49
C VAL A 113 18.76 -20.21 -2.37
N ALA A 114 18.14 -20.71 -3.46
CA ALA A 114 17.33 -19.88 -4.35
C ALA A 114 16.12 -19.28 -3.63
N ASP A 115 15.41 -20.06 -2.81
CA ASP A 115 14.26 -19.63 -2.02
C ASP A 115 14.67 -18.60 -0.96
N SER A 116 15.83 -18.81 -0.30
CA SER A 116 16.39 -17.84 0.65
C SER A 116 16.71 -16.50 -0.02
N LEU A 117 17.37 -16.52 -1.18
CA LEU A 117 17.66 -15.31 -1.95
C LEU A 117 16.39 -14.60 -2.42
N GLN A 118 15.35 -15.35 -2.79
CA GLN A 118 14.03 -14.79 -3.13
C GLN A 118 13.39 -14.06 -1.95
N LYS A 119 13.44 -14.64 -0.75
CA LYS A 119 12.93 -13.97 0.45
C LYS A 119 13.67 -12.66 0.73
N LEU A 120 15.01 -12.68 0.63
CA LEU A 120 15.85 -11.50 0.84
C LEU A 120 15.59 -10.40 -0.21
N HIS A 121 15.40 -10.79 -1.46
CA HIS A 121 15.00 -9.88 -2.54
C HIS A 121 13.67 -9.17 -2.24
N LEU A 122 12.63 -9.94 -1.84
CA LEU A 122 11.34 -9.36 -1.47
C LEU A 122 11.44 -8.41 -0.26
N GLN A 123 12.28 -8.74 0.72
CA GLN A 123 12.56 -7.86 1.86
C GLN A 123 13.24 -6.55 1.43
N HIS A 124 14.20 -6.64 0.50
CA HIS A 124 14.85 -5.47 -0.07
C HIS A 124 13.83 -4.56 -0.78
N LEU A 125 13.03 -5.11 -1.69
CA LEU A 125 12.00 -4.34 -2.42
C LEU A 125 10.97 -3.71 -1.48
N GLY A 126 10.48 -4.47 -0.48
CA GLY A 126 9.55 -3.96 0.52
C GLY A 126 10.13 -2.79 1.33
N ARG A 127 11.44 -2.82 1.63
CA ARG A 127 12.13 -1.71 2.27
C ARG A 127 12.25 -0.50 1.35
N MET A 128 12.62 -0.69 0.07
CA MET A 128 12.70 0.42 -0.89
C MET A 128 11.36 1.14 -1.05
N TYR A 129 10.27 0.38 -1.05
CA TYR A 129 8.93 0.95 -1.04
C TYR A 129 8.64 1.73 0.25
N LYS A 130 8.84 1.09 1.42
CA LYS A 130 8.56 1.71 2.72
C LYS A 130 9.36 2.99 2.97
N GLU A 131 10.61 3.04 2.50
CA GLU A 131 11.50 4.19 2.64
C GLU A 131 11.25 5.27 1.56
N GLY A 132 10.36 5.02 0.59
CA GLY A 132 10.01 5.96 -0.47
C GLY A 132 11.03 6.06 -1.61
N TYR A 133 11.97 5.11 -1.69
CA TYR A 133 12.97 5.04 -2.76
C TYR A 133 12.44 4.37 -4.03
N ALA A 134 11.40 3.54 -3.94
CA ALA A 134 10.76 2.91 -5.08
C ALA A 134 9.24 2.95 -4.96
N ASP A 135 8.54 3.19 -6.06
CA ASP A 135 7.08 3.34 -6.05
C ASP A 135 6.38 2.04 -6.51
N ILE A 136 6.95 1.32 -7.47
CA ILE A 136 6.36 0.11 -8.06
C ILE A 136 7.44 -0.94 -8.29
N SER A 137 7.18 -2.20 -7.95
CA SER A 137 8.02 -3.34 -8.30
C SER A 137 7.17 -4.55 -8.65
N GLY A 138 7.57 -5.31 -9.67
CA GLY A 138 6.84 -6.52 -10.05
C GLY A 138 7.59 -7.40 -11.05
N PRO A 139 7.33 -8.72 -11.05
CA PRO A 139 7.89 -9.61 -12.05
C PRO A 139 7.18 -9.47 -13.39
N PHE A 140 7.87 -9.83 -14.48
CA PHE A 140 7.19 -10.12 -15.75
C PHE A 140 6.48 -11.48 -15.66
N GLY A 141 5.38 -11.62 -16.40
CA GLY A 141 4.55 -12.83 -16.41
C GLY A 141 5.05 -13.92 -17.35
N ASP A 142 6.11 -13.66 -18.11
CA ASP A 142 6.72 -14.61 -19.04
C ASP A 142 8.05 -15.16 -18.50
N ASP A 143 8.68 -16.06 -19.25
CA ASP A 143 10.01 -16.58 -18.93
C ASP A 143 11.14 -15.87 -19.69
N GLY A 144 10.98 -14.57 -19.97
CA GLY A 144 11.98 -13.78 -20.69
C GLY A 144 13.30 -13.57 -19.94
N ASP A 145 14.22 -12.87 -20.59
CA ASP A 145 15.49 -12.46 -19.98
C ASP A 145 15.31 -11.39 -18.91
N ILE A 146 14.30 -10.53 -19.07
CA ILE A 146 13.93 -9.55 -18.06
C ILE A 146 12.95 -10.21 -17.09
N ARG A 147 13.32 -10.27 -15.81
CA ARG A 147 12.58 -10.98 -14.76
C ARG A 147 11.56 -10.10 -14.06
N GLY A 148 11.77 -8.78 -14.10
CA GLY A 148 10.86 -7.81 -13.53
C GLY A 148 11.36 -6.39 -13.71
N ILE A 149 10.60 -5.46 -13.14
CA ILE A 149 10.95 -4.04 -13.07
C ILE A 149 10.81 -3.53 -11.64
N THR A 150 11.61 -2.51 -11.33
CA THR A 150 11.42 -1.62 -10.19
C THR A 150 11.51 -0.18 -10.65
N ILE A 151 10.54 0.65 -10.28
CA ILE A 151 10.52 2.09 -10.55
C ILE A 151 11.05 2.81 -9.32
N TYR A 152 12.29 3.30 -9.41
CA TYR A 152 12.93 4.08 -8.36
C TYR A 152 12.51 5.56 -8.43
N ASN A 153 12.10 6.09 -7.28
CA ASN A 153 11.74 7.48 -7.04
C ASN A 153 12.88 8.15 -6.26
N THR A 154 13.98 8.40 -6.97
CA THR A 154 15.19 9.02 -6.40
C THR A 154 15.60 10.25 -7.20
N PRO A 155 16.34 11.20 -6.63
CA PRO A 155 16.77 12.40 -7.35
C PRO A 155 17.76 12.14 -8.49
N THR A 156 18.51 11.03 -8.46
CA THR A 156 19.59 10.78 -9.43
C THR A 156 19.70 9.30 -9.82
N GLN A 157 20.14 9.05 -11.05
CA GLN A 157 20.38 7.69 -11.55
C GLN A 157 21.39 6.93 -10.69
N LYS A 158 22.43 7.61 -10.20
CA LYS A 158 23.46 7.01 -9.33
C LYS A 158 22.86 6.47 -8.02
N MET A 159 21.88 7.18 -7.45
CA MET A 159 21.20 6.70 -6.24
C MET A 159 20.34 5.47 -6.55
N ALA A 160 19.53 5.51 -7.61
CA ALA A 160 18.76 4.35 -8.06
C ALA A 160 19.66 3.13 -8.33
N ASP A 161 20.79 3.32 -9.02
CA ASP A 161 21.77 2.29 -9.30
C ASP A 161 22.38 1.68 -8.04
N SER A 162 22.81 2.53 -7.10
CA SER A 162 23.36 2.05 -5.83
C SER A 162 22.33 1.24 -5.03
N LEU A 163 21.08 1.68 -4.99
CA LEU A 163 20.02 0.99 -4.24
C LEU A 163 19.66 -0.33 -4.91
N ALA A 164 19.50 -0.37 -6.24
CA ALA A 164 19.22 -1.60 -6.98
C ALA A 164 20.33 -2.64 -6.84
N ASN A 165 21.61 -2.22 -6.88
CA ASN A 165 22.75 -3.12 -6.71
C ASN A 165 22.97 -3.56 -5.24
N MET A 166 22.27 -2.96 -4.27
CA MET A 166 22.29 -3.44 -2.88
C MET A 166 21.49 -4.72 -2.65
N ASP A 167 20.61 -5.09 -3.60
CA ASP A 167 19.76 -6.26 -3.54
C ASP A 167 20.57 -7.57 -3.40
N PRO A 168 20.27 -8.43 -2.41
CA PRO A 168 20.93 -9.72 -2.24
C PRO A 168 20.88 -10.64 -3.48
N MET A 169 19.83 -10.59 -4.30
CA MET A 169 19.78 -11.33 -5.56
C MET A 169 20.77 -10.80 -6.60
N VAL A 170 20.97 -9.49 -6.64
CA VAL A 170 21.95 -8.86 -7.56
C VAL A 170 23.36 -9.16 -7.08
N LYS A 171 23.62 -9.02 -5.76
CA LYS A 171 24.93 -9.38 -5.17
C LYS A 171 25.31 -10.84 -5.37
N ALA A 172 24.33 -11.74 -5.35
CA ALA A 172 24.54 -13.15 -5.65
C ALA A 172 24.76 -13.45 -7.15
N GLY A 173 24.62 -12.44 -8.03
CA GLY A 173 24.71 -12.58 -9.48
C GLY A 173 23.53 -13.35 -10.10
N ARG A 174 22.43 -13.52 -9.36
CA ARG A 174 21.19 -14.11 -9.89
C ARG A 174 20.42 -13.12 -10.76
N LEU A 175 20.56 -11.83 -10.47
CA LEU A 175 20.03 -10.72 -11.25
C LEU A 175 21.15 -9.77 -11.67
N VAL A 176 20.95 -9.10 -12.79
CA VAL A 176 21.77 -7.98 -13.27
C VAL A 176 20.84 -6.79 -13.51
N ILE A 177 21.29 -5.61 -13.13
CA ILE A 177 20.48 -4.39 -13.22
C ILE A 177 20.83 -3.63 -14.51
N GLU A 178 19.80 -3.16 -15.20
CA GLU A 178 19.88 -2.18 -16.28
C GLU A 178 18.94 -1.01 -15.96
N ILE A 179 19.45 0.22 -15.87
CA ILE A 179 18.67 1.38 -15.44
C ILE A 179 18.50 2.40 -16.56
N HIS A 180 17.28 2.90 -16.72
CA HIS A 180 16.94 3.98 -17.62
C HIS A 180 16.21 5.12 -16.91
N PRO A 181 16.53 6.41 -17.20
CA PRO A 181 15.68 7.51 -16.80
C PRO A 181 14.32 7.42 -17.50
N TRP A 182 13.24 7.61 -16.76
CA TRP A 182 11.88 7.50 -17.27
C TRP A 182 11.01 8.63 -16.73
N TRP A 183 10.27 9.30 -17.60
CA TRP A 183 9.40 10.41 -17.23
C TRP A 183 7.96 9.94 -17.07
N ALA A 184 7.35 10.27 -15.94
CA ALA A 184 5.95 9.98 -15.67
C ALA A 184 5.30 11.09 -14.87
N ALA A 185 3.98 11.21 -15.00
CA ALA A 185 3.19 12.15 -14.22
C ALA A 185 3.27 11.82 -12.73
N LYS A 186 3.48 12.85 -11.89
CA LYS A 186 3.62 12.67 -10.45
C LYS A 186 2.33 12.16 -9.83
N GLY A 187 2.39 10.98 -9.20
CA GLY A 187 1.27 10.41 -8.44
C GLY A 187 0.20 9.72 -9.29
N PHE A 188 0.46 9.44 -10.57
CA PHE A 188 -0.50 8.72 -11.41
C PHE A 188 -0.61 7.24 -11.01
N PRO A 189 -1.83 6.72 -10.77
CA PRO A 189 -2.05 5.31 -10.50
C PRO A 189 -2.17 4.48 -11.78
N LEU A 190 -2.02 3.17 -11.64
CA LEU A 190 -2.52 2.23 -12.65
C LEU A 190 -4.06 2.22 -12.60
N ARG A 191 -4.71 2.07 -13.76
CA ARG A 191 -6.17 2.08 -13.91
C ARG A 191 -6.72 0.68 -14.07
#